data_AF-A0A9W7DS32-F1
#
_entry.id   AF-A0A9W7DS32-F1
#
_cell.length_a   1.000
_cell.length_b   1.000
_cell.length_c   1.000
_cell.angle_alpha   90.00
_cell.angle_beta   90.00
_cell.angle_gamma   90.00
#
_symmetry.space_group_name_H-M   'P 1'
#
loop_
_entity.id
_entity.type
_entity.pdbx_description
1 polymer ?
#
loop_
_entity_poly.entity_id
_entity_poly.type
_entity_poly.pdbx_seq_one_letter_code
_entity_poly.pdbx_strand_id
1 'polypeptide(L)'
;MPSPKPKSGFTAVPSFTIDEDDENPPPTSSFSISSPTFPTPTLSNFYATQPFPSLTLWFFLFLAGVFLGLTIGLTLNLTPVPSIPQPLNEPIYLNSEAGLTFLEMGSNLPNLLQTIYHTPVQINQANCGIATSASILNTVLYSLTAASPTNLSPPISKTYKPYEYYTQINVRNTSCVSTIMNSIEFDGVETPPYGMTLNQVKELLECHVPELNVEVLNTDLGLEEFRDKLSDCFKHNNCHVAVNFLRSAFGQPGGGHWSPLVNTGNGVYALIDVAKYKEPYLYYLSGEAVYEAVDNLDDCGVWNWPEGQKLLTEEERRGHNTVEVMEKLGCREEKRGVVLLYEE
;
A
#
# COMPACT_ATOMS: atom_id res chain seq x y z
N MET A 1 45.30 -3.60 -12.97
CA MET A 1 44.92 -2.25 -13.43
C MET A 1 44.41 -1.48 -12.21
N PRO A 2 44.88 -0.26 -11.92
CA PRO A 2 44.48 0.45 -10.71
C PRO A 2 43.11 1.12 -10.90
N SER A 3 42.25 1.01 -9.88
CA SER A 3 40.93 1.65 -9.81
C SER A 3 41.03 3.18 -9.75
N PRO A 4 40.11 3.93 -10.39
CA PRO A 4 40.13 5.38 -10.34
C PRO A 4 39.58 5.91 -9.00
N LYS A 5 40.29 6.88 -8.42
CA LYS A 5 39.84 7.68 -7.26
C LYS A 5 38.66 8.59 -7.67
N PRO A 6 37.68 8.83 -6.78
CA PRO A 6 36.62 9.78 -7.04
C PRO A 6 37.14 11.23 -6.95
N LYS A 7 36.74 12.06 -7.91
CA LYS A 7 37.00 13.51 -7.93
C LYS A 7 36.02 14.20 -6.97
N SER A 8 36.56 14.90 -5.98
CA SER A 8 35.86 15.84 -5.12
C SER A 8 35.53 17.12 -5.90
N GLY A 9 34.25 17.49 -5.95
CA GLY A 9 33.80 18.73 -6.58
C GLY A 9 32.35 19.04 -6.22
N PHE A 10 32.08 19.33 -4.94
CA PHE A 10 30.83 19.98 -4.54
C PHE A 10 31.08 21.49 -4.49
N THR A 11 30.56 22.21 -5.47
CA THR A 11 30.37 23.66 -5.40
C THR A 11 29.18 23.96 -4.50
N ALA A 12 29.39 24.86 -3.53
CA ALA A 12 28.38 25.32 -2.59
C ALA A 12 27.18 25.94 -3.31
N VAL A 13 25.97 25.53 -2.91
CA VAL A 13 24.70 26.18 -3.28
C VAL A 13 24.55 27.41 -2.38
N PRO A 14 24.22 28.60 -2.92
CA PRO A 14 24.01 29.77 -2.08
C PRO A 14 22.77 29.60 -1.21
N SER A 15 22.92 29.93 0.07
CA SER A 15 21.84 30.00 1.06
C SER A 15 20.83 31.06 0.66
N PHE A 16 19.57 30.66 0.51
CA PHE A 16 18.45 31.58 0.34
C PHE A 16 17.86 31.86 1.72
N THR A 17 18.16 33.03 2.27
CA THR A 17 17.44 33.60 3.42
C THR A 17 16.14 34.19 2.90
N ILE A 18 15.01 33.72 3.42
CA ILE A 18 13.71 34.34 3.22
C ILE A 18 13.56 35.35 4.36
N ASP A 19 13.55 36.64 4.03
CA ASP A 19 13.14 37.70 4.95
C ASP A 19 11.63 37.57 5.21
N GLU A 20 11.26 37.19 6.43
CA GLU A 20 9.91 37.36 6.97
C GLU A 20 9.77 38.84 7.37
N ASP A 21 9.26 39.70 6.48
CA ASP A 21 8.60 40.97 6.81
C ASP A 21 8.22 41.71 5.50
N ASP A 22 7.11 41.30 4.85
CA ASP A 22 6.41 42.19 3.91
C ASP A 22 4.90 41.86 3.89
N GLU A 23 4.18 42.40 4.88
CA GLU A 23 2.72 42.47 4.88
C GLU A 23 2.26 43.58 3.93
N ASN A 24 1.85 43.23 2.70
CA ASN A 24 0.88 44.02 1.93
C ASN A 24 0.12 43.12 0.94
N PRO A 25 -1.23 43.03 1.01
CA PRO A 25 -2.00 42.25 0.05
C PRO A 25 -2.10 42.97 -1.31
N PRO A 26 -2.03 42.25 -2.45
CA PRO A 26 -2.23 42.85 -3.77
C PRO A 26 -3.72 43.18 -4.02
N PRO A 27 -4.02 44.14 -4.91
CA PRO A 27 -5.38 44.61 -5.15
C PRO A 27 -6.24 43.56 -5.87
N THR A 28 -7.48 43.44 -5.42
CA THR A 28 -8.52 42.57 -5.99
C THR A 28 -8.96 43.07 -7.37
N SER A 29 -8.59 42.36 -8.43
CA SER A 29 -9.23 42.47 -9.75
C SER A 29 -10.36 41.44 -9.86
N SER A 30 -11.60 41.91 -9.98
CA SER A 30 -12.77 41.09 -10.24
C SER A 30 -12.77 40.58 -11.69
N PHE A 31 -12.49 39.29 -11.87
CA PHE A 31 -12.76 38.59 -13.13
C PHE A 31 -14.14 37.94 -13.07
N SER A 32 -15.08 38.46 -13.86
CA SER A 32 -16.38 37.86 -14.10
C SER A 32 -16.23 36.73 -15.13
N ILE A 33 -16.37 35.48 -14.70
CA ILE A 33 -16.43 34.32 -15.59
C ILE A 33 -17.90 34.06 -15.93
N SER A 34 -18.29 34.29 -17.19
CA SER A 34 -19.59 33.86 -17.71
C SER A 34 -19.56 32.37 -18.03
N SER A 35 -20.45 31.60 -17.40
CA SER A 35 -20.64 30.17 -17.66
C SER A 35 -21.08 29.91 -19.11
N PRO A 36 -20.50 28.91 -19.81
CA PRO A 36 -21.04 28.48 -21.09
C PRO A 36 -22.30 27.64 -20.87
N THR A 37 -23.39 28.04 -21.51
CA THR A 37 -24.62 27.26 -21.66
C THR A 37 -24.40 26.15 -22.70
N PHE A 38 -24.52 24.90 -22.27
CA PHE A 38 -24.57 23.76 -23.19
C PHE A 38 -26.00 23.59 -23.76
N PRO A 39 -26.17 23.39 -25.07
CA PRO A 39 -27.48 23.08 -25.64
C PRO A 39 -27.91 21.65 -25.31
N THR A 40 -29.14 21.50 -24.87
CA THR A 40 -29.87 20.25 -24.73
C THR A 40 -30.13 19.61 -26.10
N PRO A 41 -29.90 18.30 -26.30
CA PRO A 41 -30.28 17.64 -27.53
C PRO A 41 -31.80 17.40 -27.55
N THR A 42 -32.46 17.95 -28.57
CA THR A 42 -33.83 17.62 -28.93
C THR A 42 -33.86 16.30 -29.69
N LEU A 43 -34.59 15.30 -29.17
CA LEU A 43 -34.97 14.13 -29.95
C LEU A 43 -36.05 14.55 -30.96
N SER A 44 -35.67 14.67 -32.22
CA SER A 44 -36.62 14.78 -33.33
C SER A 44 -36.61 13.49 -34.16
N ASN A 45 -37.83 13.07 -34.50
CA ASN A 45 -38.19 11.86 -35.21
C ASN A 45 -37.53 11.75 -36.59
N PHE A 46 -36.95 10.58 -36.88
CA PHE A 46 -36.75 10.08 -38.24
C PHE A 46 -37.29 8.65 -38.33
N TYR A 47 -38.56 8.52 -38.69
CA TYR A 47 -39.08 7.32 -39.34
C TYR A 47 -39.21 7.63 -40.83
N ALA A 48 -38.18 7.25 -41.60
CA ALA A 48 -38.26 7.18 -43.04
C ALA A 48 -38.37 5.70 -43.43
N THR A 49 -39.54 5.32 -43.94
CA THR A 49 -39.81 4.01 -44.52
C THR A 49 -39.05 3.87 -45.84
N GLN A 50 -38.13 2.91 -45.92
CA GLN A 50 -37.49 2.49 -47.17
C GLN A 50 -38.10 1.14 -47.60
N PRO A 51 -38.40 0.93 -48.89
CA PRO A 51 -38.98 -0.32 -49.38
C PRO A 51 -37.92 -1.44 -49.44
N PHE A 52 -38.28 -2.60 -48.92
CA PHE A 52 -37.49 -3.84 -49.01
C PHE A 52 -37.37 -4.32 -50.46
N PRO A 53 -36.17 -4.62 -50.99
CA PRO A 53 -36.02 -5.42 -52.19
C PRO A 53 -36.26 -6.90 -51.89
N SER A 54 -36.73 -7.63 -52.89
CA SER A 54 -37.30 -8.98 -52.83
C SER A 54 -36.34 -10.05 -52.29
N LEU A 55 -36.94 -10.99 -51.54
CA LEU A 55 -36.33 -12.09 -50.79
C LEU A 55 -35.56 -13.15 -51.60
N THR A 56 -35.37 -12.98 -52.90
CA THR A 56 -34.84 -14.03 -53.79
C THR A 56 -33.35 -13.92 -54.11
N LEU A 57 -32.68 -12.81 -53.77
CA LEU A 57 -31.26 -12.61 -54.09
C LEU A 57 -30.29 -12.95 -52.94
N TRP A 58 -30.77 -13.01 -51.69
CA TRP A 58 -29.93 -13.32 -50.51
C TRP A 58 -29.71 -14.81 -50.27
N PHE A 59 -30.56 -15.69 -50.81
CA PHE A 59 -30.46 -17.12 -50.58
C PHE A 59 -29.29 -17.77 -51.35
N PHE A 60 -28.86 -17.19 -52.47
CA PHE A 60 -27.76 -17.72 -53.27
C PHE A 60 -26.37 -17.20 -52.87
N LEU A 61 -26.26 -16.03 -52.23
CA LEU A 61 -24.98 -15.53 -51.70
C LEU A 61 -24.60 -16.14 -50.35
N PHE A 62 -25.56 -16.67 -49.58
CA PHE A 62 -25.28 -17.31 -48.30
C PHE A 62 -24.63 -18.70 -48.44
N LEU A 63 -24.94 -19.46 -49.50
CA LEU A 63 -24.37 -20.80 -49.70
C LEU A 63 -22.97 -20.82 -50.34
N ALA A 64 -22.58 -19.77 -51.08
CA ALA A 64 -21.23 -19.66 -51.63
C ALA A 64 -20.21 -19.08 -50.63
N GLY A 65 -20.65 -18.26 -49.66
CA GLY A 65 -19.79 -17.71 -48.61
C GLY A 65 -19.43 -18.70 -47.50
N VAL A 66 -20.27 -19.71 -47.25
CA VAL A 66 -20.07 -20.69 -46.16
C VAL A 66 -19.00 -21.74 -46.51
N PHE A 67 -18.72 -22.00 -47.79
CA PHE A 67 -17.70 -22.98 -48.18
C PHE A 67 -16.32 -22.39 -48.53
N LEU A 68 -16.21 -21.08 -48.82
CA LEU A 68 -14.90 -20.42 -49.01
C LEU A 68 -14.32 -19.86 -47.69
N GLY A 69 -15.15 -19.68 -46.66
CA GLY A 69 -14.71 -19.28 -45.31
C GLY A 69 -14.21 -20.44 -44.44
N LEU A 70 -14.30 -21.69 -44.90
CA LEU A 70 -13.91 -22.87 -44.11
C LEU A 70 -12.47 -23.36 -44.37
N THR A 71 -11.72 -22.71 -45.27
CA THR A 71 -10.35 -23.13 -45.63
C THR A 71 -9.31 -22.01 -45.60
N ILE A 72 -9.70 -20.76 -45.32
CA ILE A 72 -8.74 -19.73 -44.90
C ILE A 72 -8.47 -19.99 -43.43
N GLY A 73 -7.30 -20.59 -43.19
CA GLY A 73 -6.85 -21.07 -41.90
C GLY A 73 -7.20 -20.13 -40.76
N LEU A 74 -8.07 -20.62 -39.87
CA LEU A 74 -8.00 -20.29 -38.47
C LEU A 74 -6.68 -20.88 -37.93
N THR A 75 -5.55 -20.35 -38.40
CA THR A 75 -4.34 -20.34 -37.58
C THR A 75 -4.66 -19.34 -36.48
N LEU A 76 -5.44 -19.79 -35.48
CA LEU A 76 -5.35 -19.22 -34.16
C LEU A 76 -3.89 -19.39 -33.79
N ASN A 77 -3.09 -18.35 -34.06
CA ASN A 77 -1.90 -18.06 -33.28
C ASN A 77 -2.46 -17.86 -31.88
N LEU A 78 -2.68 -18.98 -31.18
CA LEU A 78 -2.73 -19.01 -29.73
C LEU A 78 -1.36 -18.53 -29.33
N THR A 79 -1.22 -17.21 -29.21
CA THR A 79 -0.14 -16.60 -28.45
C THR A 79 -0.10 -17.40 -27.15
N PRO A 80 1.01 -18.06 -26.83
CA PRO A 80 1.12 -18.76 -25.56
C PRO A 80 0.66 -17.79 -24.48
N VAL A 81 -0.38 -18.15 -23.72
CA VAL A 81 -0.71 -17.39 -22.52
C VAL A 81 0.59 -17.36 -21.72
N PRO A 82 1.14 -16.18 -21.40
CA PRO A 82 2.38 -16.11 -20.64
C PRO A 82 2.21 -16.96 -19.40
N SER A 83 2.99 -18.04 -19.31
CA SER A 83 2.98 -18.91 -18.16
C SER A 83 3.46 -18.08 -16.98
N ILE A 84 2.65 -18.00 -15.92
CA ILE A 84 3.04 -17.35 -14.66
C ILE A 84 4.40 -17.94 -14.25
N PRO A 85 5.44 -17.13 -14.06
CA PRO A 85 6.71 -17.61 -13.53
C PRO A 85 6.44 -18.26 -12.17
N GLN A 86 6.62 -19.58 -12.11
CA GLN A 86 6.48 -20.37 -10.90
C GLN A 86 7.84 -21.05 -10.64
N PRO A 87 8.34 -21.05 -9.41
CA PRO A 87 7.79 -20.40 -8.21
C PRO A 87 8.26 -18.95 -8.01
N LEU A 88 7.39 -18.08 -7.49
CA LEU A 88 7.68 -16.69 -7.06
C LEU A 88 8.42 -16.68 -5.71
N ASN A 89 9.55 -17.37 -5.61
CA ASN A 89 10.36 -17.36 -4.38
C ASN A 89 11.19 -16.08 -4.25
N GLU A 90 11.40 -15.36 -5.35
CA GLU A 90 12.07 -14.07 -5.38
C GLU A 90 11.09 -12.94 -5.75
N PRO A 91 11.27 -11.72 -5.23
CA PRO A 91 10.45 -10.57 -5.58
C PRO A 91 10.46 -10.27 -7.08
N ILE A 92 9.28 -10.24 -7.71
CA ILE A 92 9.13 -9.75 -9.08
C ILE A 92 8.67 -8.29 -9.02
N TYR A 93 9.55 -7.36 -9.36
CA TYR A 93 9.25 -5.93 -9.27
C TYR A 93 8.34 -5.45 -10.39
N LEU A 94 7.45 -4.50 -10.08
CA LEU A 94 6.49 -3.91 -11.02
C LEU A 94 7.15 -3.29 -12.26
N ASN A 95 8.35 -2.73 -12.09
CA ASN A 95 9.11 -2.09 -13.17
C ASN A 95 9.84 -3.08 -14.10
N SER A 96 9.51 -4.37 -14.03
CA SER A 96 9.97 -5.41 -14.94
C SER A 96 8.84 -5.87 -15.87
N GLU A 97 9.18 -6.48 -17.02
CA GLU A 97 8.17 -7.06 -17.93
C GLU A 97 7.29 -8.12 -17.24
N ALA A 98 7.89 -8.94 -16.38
CA ALA A 98 7.16 -9.92 -15.58
C ALA A 98 6.21 -9.25 -14.58
N GLY A 99 6.64 -8.18 -13.92
CA GLY A 99 5.79 -7.41 -13.01
C GLY A 99 4.60 -6.74 -13.70
N LEU A 100 4.80 -6.20 -14.90
CA LEU A 100 3.70 -5.66 -15.71
C LEU A 100 2.70 -6.75 -16.12
N THR A 101 3.18 -7.96 -16.40
CA THR A 101 2.32 -9.11 -16.67
C THR A 101 1.43 -9.45 -15.46
N PHE A 102 1.96 -9.42 -14.24
CA PHE A 102 1.15 -9.61 -13.04
C PHE A 102 0.11 -8.51 -12.81
N LEU A 103 0.43 -7.27 -13.16
CA LEU A 103 -0.53 -6.17 -13.11
C LEU A 103 -1.71 -6.41 -14.07
N GLU A 104 -1.42 -6.85 -15.30
CA GLU A 104 -2.45 -7.14 -16.32
C GLU A 104 -3.30 -8.37 -15.99
N MET A 105 -2.70 -9.38 -15.38
CA MET A 105 -3.39 -10.63 -15.01
C MET A 105 -4.14 -10.56 -13.68
N GLY A 106 -3.92 -9.51 -12.89
CA GLY A 106 -4.44 -9.41 -11.52
C GLY A 106 -5.97 -9.30 -11.47
N SER A 107 -6.60 -10.12 -10.62
CA SER A 107 -8.07 -10.14 -10.47
C SER A 107 -8.61 -9.10 -9.48
N ASN A 108 -7.74 -8.45 -8.69
CA ASN A 108 -8.12 -7.44 -7.69
C ASN A 108 -7.47 -6.08 -7.95
N LEU A 109 -7.45 -5.66 -9.22
CA LEU A 109 -6.82 -4.42 -9.63
C LEU A 109 -7.37 -3.16 -8.93
N PRO A 110 -8.70 -3.01 -8.66
CA PRO A 110 -9.21 -1.83 -7.95
C PRO A 110 -8.59 -1.65 -6.56
N ASN A 111 -8.55 -2.69 -5.74
CA ASN A 111 -7.97 -2.61 -4.39
C ASN A 111 -6.45 -2.37 -4.45
N LEU A 112 -5.76 -3.00 -5.41
CA LEU A 112 -4.34 -2.75 -5.65
C LEU A 112 -4.07 -1.28 -5.98
N LEU A 113 -4.79 -0.72 -6.96
CA LEU A 113 -4.62 0.68 -7.37
C LEU A 113 -4.98 1.65 -6.24
N GLN A 114 -6.03 1.34 -5.48
CA GLN A 114 -6.44 2.13 -4.32
C GLN A 114 -5.35 2.15 -3.26
N THR A 115 -4.78 0.99 -2.95
CA THR A 115 -3.70 0.88 -1.96
C THR A 115 -2.44 1.60 -2.46
N ILE A 116 -2.08 1.44 -3.74
CA ILE A 116 -0.94 2.17 -4.36
C ILE A 116 -1.11 3.68 -4.22
N TYR A 117 -2.31 4.19 -4.52
CA TYR A 117 -2.61 5.62 -4.46
C TYR A 117 -2.45 6.19 -3.04
N HIS A 118 -2.82 5.42 -2.02
CA HIS A 118 -2.77 5.86 -0.62
C HIS A 118 -1.50 5.51 0.13
N THR A 119 -0.61 4.70 -0.43
CA THR A 119 0.65 4.32 0.23
C THR A 119 1.63 5.49 0.18
N PRO A 120 2.00 6.12 1.32
CA PRO A 120 2.96 7.21 1.32
C PRO A 120 4.41 6.69 1.31
N VAL A 121 5.37 7.60 1.10
CA VAL A 121 6.77 7.34 1.45
C VAL A 121 6.93 7.52 2.96
N GLN A 122 7.58 6.60 3.67
CA GLN A 122 7.85 6.76 5.10
C GLN A 122 8.71 8.02 5.35
N ILE A 123 8.35 8.83 6.36
CA ILE A 123 9.02 10.14 6.59
C ILE A 123 10.45 10.01 7.13
N ASN A 124 10.77 8.89 7.78
CA ASN A 124 12.09 8.56 8.31
C ASN A 124 12.26 7.03 8.29
N GLN A 125 13.43 6.51 8.68
CA GLN A 125 13.74 5.08 8.62
C GLN A 125 12.98 4.19 9.64
N ALA A 126 12.40 4.76 10.71
CA ALA A 126 11.63 4.03 11.72
C ALA A 126 10.11 4.04 11.45
N ASN A 127 9.61 4.97 10.65
CA ASN A 127 8.18 5.21 10.45
C ASN A 127 7.46 4.24 9.49
N CYS A 128 8.07 3.12 9.13
CA CYS A 128 7.46 2.17 8.19
C CYS A 128 6.09 1.64 8.68
N GLY A 129 5.96 1.34 9.99
CA GLY A 129 4.69 0.92 10.59
C GLY A 129 3.62 2.00 10.48
N ILE A 130 3.96 3.24 10.84
CA ILE A 130 3.06 4.41 10.75
C ILE A 130 2.62 4.69 9.31
N ALA A 131 3.55 4.63 8.35
CA ALA A 131 3.26 4.82 6.94
C ALA A 131 2.32 3.74 6.40
N THR A 132 2.55 2.49 6.82
CA THR A 132 1.70 1.34 6.48
C THR A 132 0.30 1.50 7.06
N SER A 133 0.17 1.86 8.33
CA SER A 133 -1.13 2.07 8.96
C SER A 133 -1.92 3.21 8.32
N ALA A 134 -1.27 4.35 8.03
CA ALA A 134 -1.92 5.45 7.31
C ALA A 134 -2.41 5.02 5.92
N SER A 135 -1.62 4.21 5.21
CA SER A 135 -2.01 3.65 3.91
C SER A 135 -3.26 2.77 4.02
N ILE A 136 -3.27 1.84 4.98
CA ILE A 136 -4.40 0.93 5.19
C ILE A 136 -5.65 1.71 5.56
N LEU A 137 -5.57 2.61 6.54
CA LEU A 137 -6.72 3.39 7.00
C LEU A 137 -7.30 4.30 5.90
N ASN A 138 -6.47 4.89 5.06
CA ASN A 138 -6.95 5.62 3.89
C ASN A 138 -7.59 4.68 2.85
N THR A 139 -6.98 3.51 2.60
CA THR A 139 -7.57 2.53 1.67
C THR A 139 -8.95 2.11 2.16
N VAL A 140 -9.10 1.80 3.46
CA VAL A 140 -10.38 1.49 4.11
C VAL A 140 -11.38 2.64 3.95
N LEU A 141 -10.98 3.87 4.29
CA LEU A 141 -11.82 5.07 4.20
C LEU A 141 -12.45 5.23 2.80
N TYR A 142 -11.69 4.96 1.75
CA TYR A 142 -12.15 5.15 0.38
C TYR A 142 -12.67 3.86 -0.28
N SER A 143 -12.45 2.69 0.30
CA SER A 143 -13.08 1.43 -0.12
C SER A 143 -14.48 1.26 0.47
N LEU A 144 -14.67 1.63 1.74
CA LEU A 144 -15.94 1.47 2.45
C LEU A 144 -16.99 2.52 2.07
N THR A 145 -16.57 3.74 1.75
CA THR A 145 -17.49 4.81 1.29
C THR A 145 -18.28 4.45 0.02
N ALA A 146 -17.87 3.43 -0.73
CA ALA A 146 -18.62 2.91 -1.88
C ALA A 146 -19.67 1.83 -1.52
N ALA A 147 -19.58 1.16 -0.36
CA ALA A 147 -20.34 -0.06 -0.07
C ALA A 147 -20.98 -0.14 1.34
N SER A 148 -20.44 0.55 2.36
CA SER A 148 -20.96 0.51 3.74
C SER A 148 -20.54 1.77 4.52
N PRO A 149 -21.44 2.45 5.25
CA PRO A 149 -21.09 3.64 6.02
C PRO A 149 -20.40 3.24 7.33
N THR A 150 -19.18 2.73 7.28
CA THR A 150 -18.33 2.77 8.48
C THR A 150 -18.07 4.23 8.79
N ASN A 151 -18.37 4.63 10.03
CA ASN A 151 -18.25 5.99 10.50
C ASN A 151 -16.78 6.31 10.83
N LEU A 152 -15.88 6.11 9.86
CA LEU A 152 -14.50 6.54 9.99
C LEU A 152 -14.46 8.05 9.99
N SER A 153 -13.88 8.62 11.03
CA SER A 153 -13.64 10.06 11.12
C SER A 153 -12.14 10.27 11.29
N PRO A 154 -11.38 10.33 10.18
CA PRO A 154 -9.96 10.60 10.22
C PRO A 154 -9.69 11.93 10.94
N PRO A 155 -8.68 12.02 11.82
CA PRO A 155 -8.33 13.28 12.44
C PRO A 155 -7.98 14.32 11.38
N ILE A 156 -8.69 15.46 11.33
CA ILE A 156 -8.44 16.46 10.30
C ILE A 156 -7.06 17.10 10.52
N SER A 157 -6.12 16.82 9.60
CA SER A 157 -4.82 17.49 9.59
C SER A 157 -5.00 18.98 9.36
N LYS A 158 -4.29 19.82 10.13
CA LYS A 158 -4.27 21.27 9.92
C LYS A 158 -3.88 21.63 8.48
N THR A 159 -2.98 20.84 7.88
CA THR A 159 -2.45 21.05 6.54
C THR A 159 -3.47 20.81 5.44
N TYR A 160 -4.41 19.88 5.64
CA TYR A 160 -5.32 19.41 4.58
C TYR A 160 -6.78 19.84 4.77
N LYS A 161 -7.06 20.70 5.76
CA LYS A 161 -8.40 21.25 5.96
C LYS A 161 -9.01 21.79 4.64
N PRO A 162 -10.29 21.48 4.34
CA PRO A 162 -11.25 20.74 5.17
C PRO A 162 -11.25 19.22 4.96
N TYR A 163 -10.34 18.66 4.16
CA TYR A 163 -10.37 17.27 3.74
C TYR A 163 -9.84 16.32 4.83
N GLU A 164 -10.57 15.24 5.04
CA GLU A 164 -10.19 14.13 5.93
C GLU A 164 -9.21 13.20 5.22
N TYR A 165 -8.06 12.95 5.83
CA TYR A 165 -7.02 12.09 5.28
C TYR A 165 -6.05 11.65 6.38
N TYR A 166 -5.73 10.36 6.46
CA TYR A 166 -4.70 9.86 7.35
C TYR A 166 -3.30 10.17 6.79
N THR A 167 -2.47 10.73 7.66
CA THR A 167 -1.08 11.09 7.41
C THR A 167 -0.23 10.42 8.46
N GLN A 168 1.08 10.33 8.22
CA GLN A 168 2.00 9.81 9.23
C GLN A 168 2.07 10.67 10.51
N ILE A 169 1.55 11.91 10.47
CA ILE A 169 1.54 12.83 11.61
C ILE A 169 0.23 12.70 12.41
N ASN A 170 -0.93 12.80 11.76
CA ASN A 170 -2.21 12.79 12.47
C ASN A 170 -2.64 11.40 12.95
N VAL A 171 -2.22 10.31 12.27
CA VAL A 171 -2.57 8.94 12.67
C VAL A 171 -2.00 8.57 14.04
N ARG A 172 -0.87 9.19 14.43
CA ARG A 172 -0.23 9.00 15.73
C ARG A 172 -0.65 10.00 16.80
N ASN A 173 -1.32 11.08 16.41
CA ASN A 173 -1.65 12.20 17.29
C ASN A 173 -3.12 12.17 17.72
N THR A 174 -3.57 11.01 18.19
CA THR A 174 -4.89 10.80 18.81
C THR A 174 -4.72 10.35 20.26
N SER A 175 -5.75 10.55 21.08
CA SER A 175 -5.70 10.20 22.51
C SER A 175 -5.41 8.72 22.73
N CYS A 176 -6.05 7.83 21.99
CA CYS A 176 -5.84 6.38 22.06
C CYS A 176 -4.47 5.91 21.54
N VAL A 177 -3.89 6.54 20.51
CA VAL A 177 -2.60 6.11 19.94
C VAL A 177 -1.45 6.68 20.75
N SER A 178 -1.66 7.81 21.42
CA SER A 178 -0.64 8.39 22.29
C SER A 178 -0.19 7.42 23.39
N THR A 179 -1.09 6.57 23.92
CA THR A 179 -0.74 5.57 24.93
C THR A 179 0.10 4.41 24.39
N ILE A 180 0.13 4.21 23.06
CA ILE A 180 0.85 3.12 22.40
C ILE A 180 2.31 3.53 22.10
N MET A 181 2.56 4.80 21.78
CA MET A 181 3.86 5.22 21.22
C MET A 181 4.43 6.54 21.74
N ASN A 182 3.63 7.42 22.32
CA ASN A 182 4.09 8.77 22.63
C ASN A 182 4.15 9.00 24.13
N SER A 183 5.31 9.42 24.61
CA SER A 183 5.41 10.18 25.85
C SER A 183 5.35 11.67 25.52
N ILE A 184 4.98 12.50 26.49
CA ILE A 184 5.14 13.97 26.37
C ILE A 184 6.62 14.32 26.13
N GLU A 185 7.54 13.45 26.55
CA GLU A 185 8.98 13.70 26.56
C GLU A 185 9.75 13.21 25.33
N PHE A 186 9.22 12.23 24.59
CA PHE A 186 9.94 11.60 23.48
C PHE A 186 8.98 10.93 22.48
N ASP A 187 9.49 10.73 21.27
CA ASP A 187 8.83 9.97 20.21
C ASP A 187 9.24 8.50 20.32
N GLY A 188 8.30 7.61 20.71
CA GLY A 188 8.61 6.20 20.92
C GLY A 188 8.92 5.43 19.65
N VAL A 189 8.55 5.94 18.46
CA VAL A 189 8.93 5.33 17.17
C VAL A 189 10.36 5.67 16.80
N GLU A 190 10.82 6.86 17.16
CA GLU A 190 12.20 7.34 16.91
C GLU A 190 13.14 7.15 18.10
N THR A 191 12.72 6.38 19.10
CA THR A 191 13.51 6.01 20.29
C THR A 191 13.71 4.49 20.28
N PRO A 192 14.86 3.96 20.73
CA PRO A 192 15.07 2.51 20.89
C PRO A 192 13.84 1.79 21.50
N PRO A 193 13.41 0.66 20.93
CA PRO A 193 14.12 -0.14 19.92
C PRO A 193 13.95 0.33 18.47
N TYR A 194 13.30 1.48 18.26
CA TYR A 194 12.86 2.07 16.98
C TYR A 194 11.74 1.30 16.29
N GLY A 195 10.88 2.04 15.60
CA GLY A 195 9.79 1.48 14.82
C GLY A 195 8.62 1.02 15.69
N MET A 196 7.89 0.02 15.20
CA MET A 196 6.71 -0.52 15.86
C MET A 196 6.67 -2.05 15.76
N THR A 197 6.25 -2.70 16.83
CA THR A 197 6.02 -4.14 16.87
C THR A 197 4.69 -4.53 16.23
N LEU A 198 4.50 -5.84 16.01
CA LEU A 198 3.26 -6.42 15.47
C LEU A 198 2.02 -5.98 16.28
N ASN A 199 2.12 -6.04 17.60
CA ASN A 199 1.03 -5.64 18.50
C ASN A 199 0.82 -4.13 18.54
N GLN A 200 1.88 -3.32 18.46
CA GLN A 200 1.71 -1.86 18.42
C GLN A 200 1.00 -1.39 17.13
N VAL A 201 1.27 -2.03 15.99
CA VAL A 201 0.55 -1.72 14.73
C VAL A 201 -0.90 -2.19 14.82
N LYS A 202 -1.16 -3.38 15.40
CA LYS A 202 -2.52 -3.86 15.69
C LYS A 202 -3.30 -2.85 16.53
N GLU A 203 -2.78 -2.46 17.69
CA GLU A 203 -3.43 -1.52 18.62
C GLU A 203 -3.66 -0.14 17.97
N LEU A 204 -2.71 0.33 17.14
CA LEU A 204 -2.85 1.58 16.40
C LEU A 204 -4.03 1.50 15.43
N LEU A 205 -4.12 0.41 14.65
CA LEU A 205 -5.25 0.19 13.75
C LEU A 205 -6.55 0.09 14.54
N GLU A 206 -6.64 -0.76 15.56
CA GLU A 206 -7.83 -0.93 16.41
C GLU A 206 -8.38 0.39 16.96
N CYS A 207 -7.51 1.35 17.29
CA CYS A 207 -8.02 2.65 17.70
C CYS A 207 -8.85 3.35 16.60
N HIS A 208 -8.34 3.39 15.38
CA HIS A 208 -8.96 4.18 14.30
C HIS A 208 -10.16 3.50 13.67
N VAL A 209 -10.27 2.19 13.81
CA VAL A 209 -11.31 1.35 13.21
C VAL A 209 -11.96 0.41 14.25
N PRO A 210 -12.57 0.95 15.32
CA PRO A 210 -13.10 0.12 16.42
C PRO A 210 -14.29 -0.76 16.03
N GLU A 211 -14.85 -0.55 14.83
CA GLU A 211 -15.97 -1.34 14.28
C GLU A 211 -15.50 -2.44 13.32
N LEU A 212 -14.20 -2.52 13.03
CA LEU A 212 -13.61 -3.56 12.19
C LEU A 212 -12.86 -4.59 13.05
N ASN A 213 -12.75 -5.81 12.53
CA ASN A 213 -11.91 -6.82 13.13
C ASN A 213 -10.45 -6.55 12.80
N VAL A 214 -9.59 -6.61 13.82
CA VAL A 214 -8.14 -6.52 13.66
C VAL A 214 -7.50 -7.77 14.26
N GLU A 215 -7.07 -8.69 13.39
CA GLU A 215 -6.46 -9.97 13.79
C GLU A 215 -4.96 -9.96 13.49
N VAL A 216 -4.16 -10.54 14.38
CA VAL A 216 -2.75 -10.86 14.10
C VAL A 216 -2.67 -12.31 13.65
N LEU A 217 -2.01 -12.51 12.51
CA LEU A 217 -1.69 -13.81 11.96
C LEU A 217 -0.17 -13.98 11.95
N ASN A 218 0.34 -14.98 12.63
CA ASN A 218 1.76 -15.32 12.65
C ASN A 218 1.99 -16.75 12.11
N THR A 219 3.23 -17.20 12.09
CA THR A 219 3.60 -18.48 11.49
C THR A 219 3.44 -19.69 12.40
N ASP A 220 2.96 -19.52 13.65
CA ASP A 220 2.70 -20.64 14.57
C ASP A 220 1.62 -21.59 14.05
N LEU A 221 0.77 -21.11 13.15
CA LEU A 221 -0.27 -21.88 12.47
C LEU A 221 0.29 -22.84 11.39
N GLY A 222 1.55 -22.66 10.99
CA GLY A 222 2.12 -23.36 9.84
C GLY A 222 1.69 -22.77 8.50
N LEU A 223 2.39 -23.17 7.42
CA LEU A 223 2.25 -22.57 6.09
C LEU A 223 0.83 -22.70 5.50
N GLU A 224 0.21 -23.88 5.61
CA GLU A 224 -1.10 -24.15 5.01
C GLU A 224 -2.19 -23.28 5.66
N GLU A 225 -2.31 -23.32 6.99
CA GLU A 225 -3.31 -22.53 7.72
C GLU A 225 -3.05 -21.01 7.60
N PHE A 226 -1.78 -20.58 7.57
CA PHE A 226 -1.43 -19.18 7.31
C PHE A 226 -1.95 -18.72 5.94
N ARG A 227 -1.72 -19.51 4.88
CA ARG A 227 -2.18 -19.17 3.53
C ARG A 227 -3.70 -19.18 3.44
N ASP A 228 -4.34 -20.14 4.08
CA ASP A 228 -5.80 -20.25 4.08
C ASP A 228 -6.42 -19.04 4.78
N LYS A 229 -5.97 -18.68 5.99
CA LYS A 229 -6.45 -17.49 6.70
C LYS A 229 -6.17 -16.19 5.95
N LEU A 230 -4.96 -16.06 5.38
CA LEU A 230 -4.61 -14.88 4.59
C LEU A 230 -5.50 -14.79 3.33
N SER A 231 -5.70 -15.90 2.62
CA SER A 231 -6.57 -15.96 1.46
C SER A 231 -8.04 -15.74 1.81
N ASP A 232 -8.50 -16.26 2.95
CA ASP A 232 -9.86 -16.11 3.43
C ASP A 232 -10.17 -14.65 3.73
N CYS A 233 -9.26 -13.93 4.38
CA CYS A 233 -9.38 -12.48 4.56
C CYS A 233 -9.65 -11.80 3.21
N PHE A 234 -8.85 -12.07 2.19
CA PHE A 234 -9.04 -11.46 0.86
C PHE A 234 -10.30 -11.90 0.11
N LYS A 235 -11.08 -12.88 0.59
CA LYS A 235 -12.44 -13.16 0.07
C LYS A 235 -13.43 -12.09 0.53
N HIS A 236 -13.14 -11.40 1.63
CA HIS A 236 -13.89 -10.22 2.06
C HIS A 236 -13.41 -9.02 1.22
N ASN A 237 -14.34 -8.34 0.54
CA ASN A 237 -14.03 -7.20 -0.34
C ASN A 237 -13.28 -6.06 0.37
N ASN A 238 -13.33 -6.03 1.70
CA ASN A 238 -12.78 -4.99 2.56
C ASN A 238 -11.65 -5.50 3.47
N CYS A 239 -10.99 -6.61 3.10
CA CYS A 239 -9.79 -7.04 3.80
C CYS A 239 -8.57 -6.22 3.38
N HIS A 240 -7.87 -5.69 4.38
CA HIS A 240 -6.61 -4.97 4.24
C HIS A 240 -5.56 -5.63 5.13
N VAL A 241 -4.31 -5.71 4.64
CA VAL A 241 -3.25 -6.44 5.34
C VAL A 241 -2.03 -5.55 5.51
N ALA A 242 -1.57 -5.40 6.76
CA ALA A 242 -0.23 -4.90 7.07
C ALA A 242 0.70 -6.09 7.26
N VAL A 243 1.84 -6.14 6.58
CA VAL A 243 2.84 -7.19 6.79
C VAL A 243 4.06 -6.65 7.52
N ASN A 244 4.44 -7.32 8.62
CA ASN A 244 5.72 -7.15 9.28
C ASN A 244 6.65 -8.28 8.82
N PHE A 245 7.71 -7.96 8.09
CA PHE A 245 8.57 -8.98 7.46
C PHE A 245 10.04 -8.64 7.61
N LEU A 246 10.89 -9.66 7.44
CA LEU A 246 12.33 -9.48 7.39
C LEU A 246 12.79 -9.27 5.93
N ARG A 247 13.39 -8.13 5.62
CA ARG A 247 13.84 -7.82 4.25
C ARG A 247 14.84 -8.83 3.68
N SER A 248 15.76 -9.33 4.51
CA SER A 248 16.78 -10.27 4.06
C SER A 248 16.19 -11.61 3.58
N ALA A 249 14.98 -11.98 4.01
CA ALA A 249 14.26 -13.15 3.48
C ALA A 249 13.91 -12.97 1.99
N PHE A 250 13.77 -11.73 1.52
CA PHE A 250 13.57 -11.38 0.11
C PHE A 250 14.87 -11.06 -0.64
N GLY A 251 16.04 -11.29 -0.03
CA GLY A 251 17.32 -10.85 -0.57
C GLY A 251 17.51 -9.33 -0.59
N GLN A 252 16.66 -8.57 0.10
CA GLN A 252 16.74 -7.12 0.18
C GLN A 252 17.62 -6.67 1.36
N PRO A 253 18.33 -5.53 1.24
CA PRO A 253 19.11 -4.98 2.34
C PRO A 253 18.20 -4.46 3.45
N GLY A 254 18.54 -4.77 4.71
CA GLY A 254 17.87 -4.24 5.90
C GLY A 254 17.31 -5.33 6.82
N GLY A 255 16.73 -4.90 7.94
CA GLY A 255 16.11 -5.78 8.94
C GLY A 255 14.59 -5.84 8.78
N GLY A 256 13.89 -5.87 9.92
CA GLY A 256 12.43 -5.83 9.99
C GLY A 256 11.84 -4.60 9.31
N HIS A 257 10.70 -4.78 8.65
CA HIS A 257 10.02 -3.74 7.89
C HIS A 257 8.51 -3.93 7.89
N TRP A 258 7.79 -2.86 7.60
CA TRP A 258 6.33 -2.85 7.46
C TRP A 258 5.92 -2.34 6.09
N SER A 259 4.91 -2.96 5.48
CA SER A 259 4.27 -2.46 4.26
C SER A 259 2.85 -3.00 4.11
N PRO A 260 1.98 -2.35 3.31
CA PRO A 260 0.72 -2.95 2.87
C PRO A 260 0.96 -4.17 1.98
N LEU A 261 0.11 -5.18 2.15
CA LEU A 261 0.06 -6.39 1.32
C LEU A 261 -1.33 -6.52 0.69
N VAL A 262 -1.37 -6.77 -0.63
CA VAL A 262 -2.62 -6.89 -1.38
C VAL A 262 -2.63 -8.19 -2.17
N ASN A 263 -3.69 -8.99 -2.08
CA ASN A 263 -3.86 -10.14 -2.96
C ASN A 263 -4.21 -9.70 -4.38
N THR A 264 -3.42 -10.14 -5.35
CA THR A 264 -3.64 -9.84 -6.77
C THR A 264 -4.32 -10.98 -7.52
N GLY A 265 -4.63 -12.08 -6.85
CA GLY A 265 -5.27 -13.27 -7.39
C GLY A 265 -4.32 -14.47 -7.48
N ASN A 266 -4.89 -15.68 -7.51
CA ASN A 266 -4.16 -16.94 -7.71
C ASN A 266 -2.98 -17.18 -6.74
N GLY A 267 -3.12 -16.75 -5.48
CA GLY A 267 -2.08 -16.91 -4.46
C GLY A 267 -0.85 -16.01 -4.65
N VAL A 268 -0.97 -14.97 -5.48
CA VAL A 268 0.05 -13.93 -5.68
C VAL A 268 -0.34 -12.68 -4.91
N TYR A 269 0.64 -12.09 -4.23
CA TYR A 269 0.47 -10.91 -3.41
C TYR A 269 1.39 -9.80 -3.91
N ALA A 270 0.89 -8.57 -3.96
CA ALA A 270 1.67 -7.37 -4.16
C ALA A 270 1.99 -6.73 -2.81
N LEU A 271 3.27 -6.55 -2.53
CA LEU A 271 3.77 -5.80 -1.39
C LEU A 271 4.12 -4.38 -1.87
N ILE A 272 3.58 -3.37 -1.20
CA ILE A 272 3.75 -1.96 -1.58
C ILE A 272 4.67 -1.27 -0.57
N ASP A 273 5.97 -1.29 -0.84
CA ASP A 273 7.00 -0.81 0.06
C ASP A 273 6.89 0.69 0.34
N VAL A 274 6.71 1.06 1.60
CA VAL A 274 6.70 2.46 2.07
C VAL A 274 8.08 3.11 2.03
N ALA A 275 9.17 2.34 1.95
CA ALA A 275 10.54 2.82 1.78
C ALA A 275 10.87 3.07 0.30
N LYS A 276 10.03 3.83 -0.42
CA LYS A 276 10.13 4.03 -1.88
C LYS A 276 11.47 4.63 -2.35
N TYR A 277 12.25 5.20 -1.43
CA TYR A 277 13.59 5.73 -1.68
C TYR A 277 14.69 4.66 -1.67
N LYS A 278 14.39 3.42 -1.27
CA LYS A 278 15.38 2.35 -1.07
C LYS A 278 15.31 1.28 -2.14
N GLU A 279 14.12 0.75 -2.38
CA GLU A 279 13.84 -0.34 -3.33
C GLU A 279 12.67 0.05 -4.25
N PRO A 280 12.50 -0.59 -5.42
CA PRO A 280 11.29 -0.41 -6.20
C PRO A 280 10.06 -0.73 -5.34
N TYR A 281 9.13 0.22 -5.29
CA TYR A 281 8.10 0.26 -4.25
C TYR A 281 7.02 -0.82 -4.37
N LEU A 282 6.98 -1.58 -5.45
CA LEU A 282 5.98 -2.63 -5.64
C LEU A 282 6.61 -3.88 -6.22
N TYR A 283 6.38 -5.00 -5.56
CA TYR A 283 6.81 -6.32 -6.03
C TYR A 283 5.80 -7.41 -5.67
N TYR A 284 5.77 -8.43 -6.52
CA TYR A 284 4.89 -9.58 -6.43
C TYR A 284 5.61 -10.76 -5.76
N LEU A 285 4.88 -11.50 -4.93
CA LEU A 285 5.35 -12.61 -4.12
C LEU A 285 4.32 -13.75 -4.12
N SER A 286 4.76 -14.99 -3.93
CA SER A 286 3.87 -16.09 -3.56
C SER A 286 3.47 -16.01 -2.08
N GLY A 287 2.42 -16.75 -1.70
CA GLY A 287 2.06 -16.92 -0.28
C GLY A 287 3.17 -17.59 0.53
N GLU A 288 3.93 -18.50 -0.09
CA GLU A 288 5.10 -19.14 0.49
C GLU A 288 6.21 -18.12 0.78
N ALA A 289 6.52 -17.23 -0.16
CA ALA A 289 7.52 -16.19 0.06
C ALA A 289 7.09 -15.22 1.17
N VAL A 290 5.79 -14.85 1.22
CA VAL A 290 5.26 -14.05 2.33
C VAL A 290 5.45 -14.78 3.66
N TYR A 291 5.09 -16.07 3.74
CA TYR A 291 5.26 -16.89 4.94
C TYR A 291 6.72 -16.93 5.39
N GLU A 292 7.66 -17.24 4.50
CA GLU A 292 9.09 -17.32 4.80
C GLU A 292 9.64 -15.98 5.33
N ALA A 293 9.15 -14.85 4.83
CA ALA A 293 9.60 -13.55 5.29
C ALA A 293 9.03 -13.13 6.65
N VAL A 294 7.86 -13.66 7.02
CA VAL A 294 7.28 -13.45 8.35
C VAL A 294 7.65 -14.57 9.34
N ASP A 295 8.18 -15.71 8.89
CA ASP A 295 8.69 -16.80 9.74
C ASP A 295 10.09 -16.48 10.31
N ASN A 296 10.23 -15.29 10.88
CA ASN A 296 11.44 -14.82 11.51
C ASN A 296 11.10 -14.19 12.86
N LEU A 297 12.10 -14.09 13.72
CA LEU A 297 11.96 -13.41 15.00
C LEU A 297 12.21 -11.91 14.85
N ASP A 298 11.47 -11.14 15.62
CA ASP A 298 11.77 -9.76 15.94
C ASP A 298 12.47 -9.72 17.30
N ASP A 299 13.76 -9.36 17.30
CA ASP A 299 14.63 -9.29 18.48
C ASP A 299 14.02 -8.48 19.64
N CYS A 300 13.12 -7.54 19.34
CA CYS A 300 12.33 -6.82 20.34
C CYS A 300 10.87 -6.68 19.90
N GLY A 301 10.27 -7.79 19.47
CA GLY A 301 8.86 -7.84 19.09
C GLY A 301 7.91 -7.64 20.26
N VAL A 302 8.35 -7.88 21.50
CA VAL A 302 7.62 -7.51 22.73
C VAL A 302 8.56 -6.83 23.71
N TRP A 303 8.10 -5.73 24.29
CA TRP A 303 8.82 -4.97 25.33
C TRP A 303 7.84 -4.17 26.17
N ASN A 304 8.30 -3.49 27.22
CA ASN A 304 7.43 -2.75 28.13
C ASN A 304 7.10 -1.35 27.58
N TRP A 305 6.35 -1.21 26.48
CA TRP A 305 6.05 0.13 25.93
C TRP A 305 4.89 0.84 26.64
N PRO A 306 4.89 2.19 26.70
CA PRO A 306 6.04 3.09 26.53
C PRO A 306 6.91 3.21 27.80
N GLU A 307 6.57 2.51 28.90
CA GLU A 307 7.21 2.67 30.21
C GLU A 307 8.72 2.37 30.20
N GLY A 308 9.15 1.37 29.44
CA GLY A 308 10.55 0.99 29.27
C GLY A 308 11.38 2.13 28.69
N GLN A 309 10.85 2.89 27.74
CA GLN A 309 11.54 4.06 27.17
C GLN A 309 11.66 5.22 28.16
N LYS A 310 10.75 5.32 29.14
CA LYS A 310 10.87 6.30 30.23
C LYS A 310 12.02 5.98 31.19
N LEU A 311 12.45 4.73 31.25
CA LEU A 311 13.61 4.30 32.04
C LEU A 311 14.95 4.66 31.38
N LEU A 312 14.95 4.97 30.08
CA LEU A 312 16.15 5.34 29.35
C LEU A 312 16.57 6.77 29.66
N THR A 313 17.87 6.96 29.82
CA THR A 313 18.50 8.28 29.87
C THR A 313 18.35 9.02 28.53
N GLU A 314 18.54 10.34 28.53
CA GLU A 314 18.48 11.14 27.31
C GLU A 314 19.51 10.71 26.25
N GLU A 315 20.69 10.26 26.68
CA GLU A 315 21.72 9.72 25.79
C GLU A 315 21.27 8.39 25.17
N GLU A 316 20.74 7.47 25.99
CA GLU A 316 20.23 6.18 25.51
C GLU A 316 19.07 6.33 24.53
N ARG A 317 18.17 7.31 24.76
CA ARG A 317 17.06 7.59 23.84
C ARG A 317 17.52 8.07 22.47
N ARG A 318 18.68 8.72 22.39
CA ARG A 318 19.29 9.22 21.14
C ARG A 318 20.29 8.25 20.52
N GLY A 319 20.67 7.21 21.27
CA GLY A 319 21.71 6.26 20.91
C GLY A 319 21.17 5.04 20.16
N HIS A 320 22.09 4.17 19.75
CA HIS A 320 21.74 2.93 19.08
C HIS A 320 21.18 1.87 20.06
N ASN A 321 20.53 0.85 19.52
CA ASN A 321 20.11 -0.33 20.27
C ASN A 321 21.35 -1.06 20.82
N THR A 322 21.66 -0.88 22.10
CA THR A 322 22.68 -1.64 22.82
C THR A 322 22.04 -2.75 23.65
N VAL A 323 22.79 -3.79 24.01
CA VAL A 323 22.29 -4.88 24.87
C VAL A 323 21.67 -4.33 26.17
N GLU A 324 22.33 -3.36 26.80
CA GLU A 324 21.82 -2.71 28.02
C GLU A 324 20.49 -1.98 27.79
N VAL A 325 20.37 -1.25 26.66
CA VAL A 325 19.11 -0.56 26.31
C VAL A 325 17.99 -1.58 26.08
N MET A 326 18.26 -2.67 25.34
CA MET A 326 17.27 -3.71 25.07
C MET A 326 16.83 -4.45 26.36
N GLU A 327 17.77 -4.69 27.29
CA GLU A 327 17.46 -5.24 28.62
C GLU A 327 16.58 -4.29 29.45
N LYS A 328 16.89 -2.98 29.46
CA LYS A 328 16.07 -1.96 30.16
C LYS A 328 14.66 -1.85 29.60
N LEU A 329 14.52 -2.00 28.28
CA LEU A 329 13.23 -2.03 27.61
C LEU A 329 12.42 -3.30 27.92
N GLY A 330 13.07 -4.36 28.43
CA GLY A 330 12.47 -5.67 28.63
C GLY A 330 12.17 -6.38 27.31
N CYS A 331 13.02 -6.16 26.30
CA CYS A 331 12.88 -6.77 24.98
C CYS A 331 12.86 -8.29 25.06
N ARG A 332 11.92 -8.89 24.32
CA ARG A 332 11.82 -10.32 24.08
C ARG A 332 11.54 -10.56 22.61
N GLU A 333 12.10 -11.65 22.11
CA GLU A 333 11.84 -12.14 20.77
C GLU A 333 10.36 -12.52 20.62
N GLU A 334 9.75 -12.08 19.52
CA GLU A 334 8.40 -12.45 19.12
C GLU A 334 8.41 -12.75 17.63
N LYS A 335 7.55 -13.66 17.16
CA LYS A 335 7.41 -13.88 15.72
C LYS A 335 6.85 -12.65 15.02
N ARG A 336 7.36 -12.44 13.81
CA ARG A 336 6.74 -11.53 12.84
C ARG A 336 5.43 -12.11 12.32
N GLY A 337 4.73 -11.34 11.49
CA GLY A 337 3.41 -11.74 11.02
C GLY A 337 2.73 -10.68 10.19
N VAL A 338 1.43 -10.84 10.02
CA VAL A 338 0.57 -9.86 9.38
C VAL A 338 -0.54 -9.42 10.32
N VAL A 339 -0.98 -8.18 10.15
CA VAL A 339 -2.20 -7.66 10.78
C VAL A 339 -3.28 -7.60 9.70
N LEU A 340 -4.35 -8.36 9.91
CA LEU A 340 -5.52 -8.42 9.06
C LEU A 340 -6.55 -7.41 9.57
N LEU A 341 -7.16 -6.66 8.67
CA LEU A 341 -8.24 -5.72 8.95
C LEU A 341 -9.42 -6.01 8.03
N TYR A 342 -10.58 -6.39 8.56
CA TYR A 342 -11.74 -6.82 7.76
C TYR A 342 -13.09 -6.60 8.48
N GLU A 343 -14.18 -6.62 7.71
CA GLU A 343 -15.58 -6.65 8.21
C GLU A 343 -16.05 -8.11 8.35
N GLU A 344 -16.90 -8.41 9.36
CA GLU A 344 -17.53 -9.75 9.54
C GLU A 344 -18.42 -10.18 8.37
#